data_AF-U2DSP8-F1
#
_entry.id   AF-U2DSP8-F1
#
_cell.length_a   1.000
_cell.length_b   1.000
_cell.length_c   1.000
_cell.angle_alpha   90.00
_cell.angle_beta   90.00
_cell.angle_gamma   90.00
#
_symmetry.space_group_name_H-M   'P 1'
#
loop_
_entity.id
_entity.type
_entity.pdbx_description
1 polymer ?
#
loop_
_entity_poly.entity_id
_entity_poly.type
_entity_poly.pdbx_seq_one_letter_code
_entity_poly.pdbx_strand_id
1 'polypeptide(L)'
;LWDGIPMNTSDGTFSLDEIPIDIIERIEVYKSIIPARFGCDGLGGAVNIVTKEFSTDYLDASYELGSYQTHKGSVFSRKNFPKSGILLGAGGYYTSAKNDYSFRVPERENLLVKRDHDCFRSYMLKGKIAFTKLWFDEISTEFGYYNRFNEI
;
A
#
# COMPACT_ATOMS: atom_id res chain seq x y z
N LEU A 1 10.23 1.29 1.90
CA LEU A 1 9.81 1.35 3.31
C LEU A 1 8.35 1.80 3.34
N TRP A 2 7.57 1.28 4.26
CA TRP A 2 6.23 1.77 4.57
C TRP A 2 6.24 2.19 6.04
N ASP A 3 6.04 3.48 6.31
CA ASP A 3 6.13 4.06 7.66
C ASP A 3 7.44 3.65 8.36
N GLY A 4 8.53 3.59 7.59
CA GLY A 4 9.86 3.19 8.05
C GLY A 4 10.12 1.68 8.12
N ILE A 5 9.12 0.83 7.88
CA ILE A 5 9.26 -0.63 7.91
C ILE A 5 9.73 -1.12 6.51
N PRO A 6 10.79 -1.94 6.42
CA PRO A 6 11.18 -2.57 5.16
C PRO A 6 10.08 -3.48 4.62
N MET A 7 9.63 -3.18 3.41
CA MET A 7 8.61 -3.97 2.69
C MET A 7 9.18 -4.72 1.48
N ASN A 8 10.46 -4.53 1.20
CA ASN A 8 11.09 -5.18 0.06
C ASN A 8 11.47 -6.60 0.46
N THR A 9 10.86 -7.58 -0.19
CA THR A 9 11.29 -8.98 -0.16
C THR A 9 12.09 -9.26 -1.43
N SER A 10 13.12 -10.10 -1.32
CA SER A 10 13.96 -10.53 -2.46
C SER A 10 13.16 -11.12 -3.63
N ASP A 11 11.93 -11.55 -3.35
CA ASP A 11 11.07 -12.28 -4.28
C ASP A 11 10.13 -11.34 -5.05
N GLY A 12 10.28 -10.01 -4.89
CA GLY A 12 9.48 -9.01 -5.60
C GLY A 12 8.00 -9.01 -5.19
N THR A 13 7.70 -9.52 -4.00
CA THR A 13 6.32 -9.73 -3.53
C THR A 13 5.58 -8.40 -3.43
N PHE A 14 6.26 -7.32 -3.09
CA PHE A 14 5.68 -5.99 -2.91
C PHE A 14 6.10 -5.01 -4.03
N SER A 15 5.12 -4.40 -4.70
CA SER A 15 5.35 -3.38 -5.72
C SER A 15 4.76 -2.02 -5.32
N LEU A 16 5.46 -0.92 -5.64
CA LEU A 16 5.09 0.43 -5.20
C LEU A 16 3.82 0.95 -5.85
N ASP A 17 3.49 0.49 -7.05
CA ASP A 17 2.28 0.83 -7.81
C ASP A 17 0.99 0.31 -7.16
N GLU A 18 1.10 -0.57 -6.16
CA GLU A 18 -0.04 -1.20 -5.51
C GLU A 18 -0.60 -0.41 -4.33
N ILE A 19 0.16 0.58 -3.82
CA ILE A 19 -0.29 1.39 -2.69
C ILE A 19 -1.30 2.43 -3.17
N PRO A 20 -2.52 2.48 -2.61
CA PRO A 20 -3.50 3.52 -2.94
C PRO A 20 -2.91 4.90 -2.63
N ILE A 21 -2.94 5.81 -3.61
CA ILE A 21 -2.44 7.17 -3.41
C ILE A 21 -3.23 7.92 -2.33
N ASP A 22 -4.50 7.54 -2.13
CA ASP A 22 -5.41 8.15 -1.17
C ASP A 22 -4.91 8.06 0.28
N ILE A 23 -4.11 7.06 0.62
CA ILE A 23 -3.55 6.91 1.97
C ILE A 23 -2.18 7.53 2.17
N ILE A 24 -1.52 7.92 1.07
CA ILE A 24 -0.18 8.46 1.13
C ILE A 24 -0.28 9.92 1.58
N GLU A 25 0.40 10.24 2.68
CA GLU A 25 0.61 11.63 3.10
C GLU A 25 1.76 12.25 2.33
N ARG A 26 2.88 11.53 2.28
CA ARG A 26 4.10 11.94 1.59
C ARG A 26 4.98 10.75 1.25
N ILE A 27 5.89 10.99 0.31
CA ILE A 27 6.93 10.04 -0.09
C ILE A 27 8.28 10.67 0.24
N GLU A 28 9.08 9.99 1.06
CA GLU A 28 10.43 10.40 1.42
C GLU A 28 11.44 9.61 0.59
N VAL A 29 12.37 10.30 -0.06
CA VAL A 29 13.41 9.68 -0.87
C VAL A 29 14.78 9.98 -0.25
N TYR A 30 15.42 8.92 0.23
CA TYR A 30 16.76 8.96 0.83
C TYR A 30 17.78 8.52 -0.22
N LYS A 31 18.60 9.45 -0.68
CA LYS A 31 19.68 9.18 -1.64
C LYS A 31 20.96 8.85 -0.88
N SER A 32 21.57 7.70 -1.17
CA SER A 32 22.86 7.22 -0.64
C SER A 32 22.92 6.90 0.85
N ILE A 33 22.40 7.76 1.74
CA ILE A 33 22.45 7.57 3.20
C ILE A 33 21.03 7.32 3.70
N ILE A 34 20.81 6.15 4.28
CA ILE A 34 19.55 5.77 4.92
C ILE A 34 19.68 6.04 6.42
N PRO A 35 18.73 6.76 7.04
CA PRO A 35 18.71 6.94 8.49
C PRO A 35 18.82 5.61 9.25
N ALA A 36 19.70 5.57 10.25
CA ALA A 36 19.95 4.36 11.05
C ALA A 36 18.68 3.76 11.67
N ARG A 37 17.66 4.59 11.94
CA ARG A 37 16.35 4.17 12.47
C ARG A 37 15.62 3.16 11.60
N PHE A 38 15.92 3.08 10.30
CA PHE A 38 15.26 2.14 9.39
C PHE A 38 15.90 0.75 9.40
N GLY A 39 17.07 0.59 10.03
CA GLY A 39 17.73 -0.71 10.24
C GLY A 39 18.02 -1.50 8.95
N CYS A 40 17.98 -0.84 7.78
CA CYS A 40 17.99 -1.49 6.47
C CYS A 40 19.22 -1.06 5.67
N ASP A 41 19.92 -2.03 5.10
CA ASP A 41 21.19 -1.85 4.38
C ASP A 41 20.93 -1.58 2.89
N GLY A 42 20.29 -0.45 2.59
CA GLY A 42 20.05 -0.03 1.22
C GLY A 42 21.23 0.77 0.66
N LEU A 43 22.25 0.07 0.17
CA LEU A 43 23.44 0.65 -0.48
C LEU A 43 23.10 1.64 -1.63
N GLY A 44 21.90 1.54 -2.22
CA GLY A 44 21.40 2.41 -3.28
C GLY A 44 20.48 3.57 -2.83
N GLY A 45 20.17 3.68 -1.54
CA GLY A 45 19.16 4.58 -1.00
C GLY A 45 17.82 3.90 -0.71
N ALA A 46 16.84 4.66 -0.24
CA ALA A 46 15.52 4.14 0.16
C ALA A 46 14.38 5.10 -0.21
N VAL A 47 13.24 4.53 -0.60
CA VAL A 47 11.96 5.23 -0.71
C VAL A 47 11.10 4.82 0.48
N ASN A 48 10.59 5.80 1.24
CA ASN A 48 9.68 5.58 2.35
C ASN A 48 8.33 6.23 2.06
N ILE A 49 7.29 5.41 2.06
CA ILE A 49 5.92 5.88 1.91
C ILE A 49 5.36 6.10 3.30
N VAL A 50 4.95 7.33 3.57
CA VAL A 50 4.38 7.73 4.85
C VAL A 50 2.88 7.87 4.69
N THR A 51 2.13 7.16 5.52
CA THR A 51 0.66 7.20 5.50
C THR A 51 0.11 8.37 6.29
N LYS A 52 -1.09 8.82 5.92
CA LYS A 52 -1.79 9.93 6.58
C LYS A 52 -2.01 9.65 8.06
N GLU A 53 -1.42 10.47 8.92
CA GLU A 53 -1.64 10.40 10.37
C GLU A 53 -2.50 11.57 10.88
N PHE A 54 -3.81 11.54 10.65
CA PHE A 54 -4.69 12.57 11.19
C PHE A 54 -4.83 12.46 12.72
N SER A 55 -4.62 13.55 13.46
CA SER A 55 -4.75 13.60 14.93
C SER A 55 -6.18 13.42 15.46
N THR A 56 -7.16 13.56 14.58
CA THR A 56 -8.60 13.48 14.85
C THR A 56 -9.18 12.18 14.29
N ASP A 57 -10.32 11.75 14.84
CA ASP A 57 -11.11 10.66 14.27
C ASP A 57 -11.37 10.91 12.79
N TYR A 58 -11.09 9.91 11.95
CA TYR A 58 -11.37 10.00 10.53
C TYR A 58 -11.78 8.65 9.94
N LEU A 59 -12.52 8.73 8.85
CA LEU A 59 -12.88 7.62 7.99
C LEU A 59 -12.69 8.11 6.55
N ASP A 60 -11.84 7.41 5.81
CA ASP A 60 -11.54 7.64 4.41
C ASP A 60 -11.93 6.38 3.63
N ALA A 61 -12.61 6.55 2.51
CA ALA A 61 -13.01 5.46 1.64
C ALA A 61 -12.96 5.94 0.19
N SER A 62 -12.33 5.15 -0.67
CA SER A 62 -12.22 5.42 -2.10
C SER A 62 -12.55 4.20 -2.94
N TYR A 63 -13.07 4.46 -4.13
CA TYR A 63 -13.33 3.44 -5.14
C TYR A 63 -13.05 3.99 -6.54
N GLU A 64 -12.21 3.28 -7.29
CA GLU A 64 -11.74 3.67 -8.62
C GLU A 64 -12.11 2.59 -9.64
N LEU A 65 -12.54 3.04 -10.82
CA LEU A 65 -12.80 2.22 -12.00
C LEU A 65 -11.88 2.68 -13.13
N GLY A 66 -11.21 1.75 -13.79
CA GLY A 66 -10.27 2.05 -14.87
C GLY A 66 -10.40 1.11 -16.07
N SER A 67 -9.60 1.39 -17.10
CA SER A 67 -9.47 0.53 -18.28
C SER A 67 -9.11 -0.92 -17.91
N TYR A 68 -9.42 -1.85 -18.82
CA TYR A 68 -9.16 -3.28 -18.64
C TYR A 68 -9.86 -3.92 -17.43
N GLN A 69 -11.04 -3.38 -17.09
CA GLN A 69 -11.83 -3.82 -15.93
C GLN A 69 -11.02 -3.74 -14.62
N THR A 70 -10.34 -2.61 -14.43
CA THR A 70 -9.60 -2.32 -13.19
C THR A 70 -10.56 -1.76 -12.16
N HIS A 71 -10.56 -2.37 -10.98
CA HIS A 71 -11.32 -1.97 -9.81
C HIS A 71 -10.35 -1.81 -8.65
N LYS A 72 -10.34 -0.63 -8.01
CA LYS A 72 -9.59 -0.41 -6.78
C LYS A 72 -10.53 0.10 -5.71
N GLY A 73 -10.46 -0.48 -4.52
CA GLY A 73 -11.21 -0.02 -3.35
C GLY A 73 -10.26 0.13 -2.18
N SER A 74 -10.45 1.20 -1.40
CA SER A 74 -9.64 1.45 -0.21
C SER A 74 -10.53 2.00 0.91
N VAL A 75 -10.27 1.57 2.15
CA VAL A 75 -10.98 2.06 3.34
C VAL A 75 -10.00 2.15 4.49
N PHE A 76 -9.92 3.32 5.12
CA PHE A 76 -9.03 3.59 6.25
C PHE A 76 -9.77 4.36 7.33
N SER A 77 -9.56 3.96 8.57
CA SER A 77 -10.23 4.55 9.72
C SER A 77 -9.26 4.71 10.88
N ARG A 78 -9.46 5.78 11.65
CA ARG A 78 -8.75 6.00 12.91
C ARG A 78 -9.70 6.57 13.93
N LYS A 79 -9.52 6.14 15.17
CA LYS A 79 -10.26 6.62 16.33
C LYS A 79 -9.31 6.91 17.48
N ASN A 80 -9.42 8.11 18.01
CA ASN A 80 -8.67 8.59 19.15
C ASN A 80 -9.59 8.60 20.39
N PHE A 81 -9.10 8.04 21.49
CA PHE A 81 -9.77 8.05 22.79
C PHE A 81 -8.96 8.89 23.78
N PRO A 82 -9.16 10.22 23.84
CA PRO A 82 -8.31 11.10 24.64
C PRO A 82 -8.36 10.82 26.14
N LYS A 83 -9.51 10.33 26.63
CA LYS A 83 -9.70 10.00 28.06
C LYS A 83 -8.78 8.85 28.48
N SER A 84 -8.75 7.77 27.72
CA SER A 84 -7.92 6.59 27.98
C SER A 84 -6.51 6.69 27.39
N GLY A 85 -6.23 7.65 26.50
CA GLY A 85 -4.93 7.78 25.83
C GLY A 85 -4.67 6.63 24.85
N ILE A 86 -5.73 6.09 24.25
CA ILE A 86 -5.66 4.97 23.29
C ILE A 86 -5.98 5.52 21.91
N LEU A 87 -5.22 5.07 20.92
CA LEU A 87 -5.45 5.39 19.52
C LEU A 87 -5.50 4.10 18.72
N LEU A 88 -6.58 3.92 17.96
CA LEU A 88 -6.80 2.76 17.11
C LEU A 88 -6.86 3.20 15.66
N GLY A 89 -6.18 2.49 14.78
CA GLY A 89 -6.23 2.67 13.34
C GLY A 89 -6.40 1.32 12.66
N ALA A 90 -7.23 1.25 11.63
CA ALA A 90 -7.37 0.08 10.79
C ALA A 90 -7.78 0.50 9.38
N GLY A 91 -7.24 -0.20 8.39
CA GLY A 91 -7.62 0.01 7.02
C GLY A 91 -7.03 -1.01 6.08
N GLY A 92 -7.38 -0.90 4.81
CA GLY A 92 -6.95 -1.83 3.81
C GLY A 92 -7.39 -1.41 2.42
N TYR A 93 -6.84 -2.10 1.44
CA TYR A 93 -7.20 -1.91 0.05
C TYR A 93 -7.34 -3.24 -0.68
N TYR A 94 -8.08 -3.19 -1.78
CA TYR A 94 -8.26 -4.29 -2.69
C TYR A 94 -8.21 -3.74 -4.12
N THR A 95 -7.31 -4.30 -4.92
CA THR A 95 -7.15 -3.99 -6.34
C THR A 95 -7.37 -5.26 -7.15
N SER A 96 -8.17 -5.17 -8.20
CA SER A 96 -8.40 -6.24 -9.16
C SER A 96 -8.39 -5.66 -10.56
N ALA A 97 -7.61 -6.25 -11.46
CA ALA A 97 -7.61 -5.93 -12.87
C ALA A 97 -7.64 -7.24 -13.67
N LYS A 98 -8.45 -7.28 -14.74
CA LYS A 98 -8.40 -8.43 -15.67
C LYS A 98 -7.29 -8.28 -16.69
N ASN A 99 -6.92 -7.04 -17.03
CA ASN A 99 -5.89 -6.73 -18.04
C ASN A 99 -6.15 -7.34 -19.42
N ASP A 100 -7.42 -7.66 -19.70
CA ASP A 100 -7.86 -8.16 -21.00
C ASP A 100 -7.79 -7.04 -22.05
N TYR A 101 -6.93 -7.19 -23.05
CA TYR A 101 -6.88 -6.26 -24.17
C TYR A 101 -6.79 -6.97 -25.51
N SER A 102 -7.38 -6.35 -26.52
CA SER A 102 -7.28 -6.80 -27.90
C SER A 102 -6.20 -6.03 -28.62
N PHE A 103 -5.34 -6.74 -29.34
CA PHE A 103 -4.32 -6.14 -30.19
C PHE A 103 -4.33 -6.77 -31.58
N ARG A 104 -3.87 -6.02 -32.57
CA ARG A 104 -3.62 -6.57 -33.91
C ARG A 104 -2.22 -7.14 -33.94
N VAL A 105 -2.08 -8.33 -34.51
CA VAL A 105 -0.77 -8.95 -34.69
C VAL A 105 0.02 -8.16 -35.74
N PRO A 106 1.23 -7.65 -35.43
CA PRO A 106 2.03 -6.87 -36.38
C PRO A 106 2.26 -7.60 -37.71
N GLU A 107 2.41 -8.93 -37.68
CA GLU A 107 2.64 -9.77 -38.85
C GLU A 107 1.35 -10.14 -39.62
N ARG A 108 0.17 -9.92 -39.02
CA ARG A 108 -1.14 -10.23 -39.62
C ARG A 108 -2.16 -9.16 -39.20
N GLU A 109 -2.18 -8.04 -39.92
CA GLU A 109 -3.01 -6.89 -39.56
C GLU A 109 -4.52 -7.18 -39.46
N ASN A 110 -5.03 -8.22 -40.14
CA ASN A 110 -6.44 -8.62 -40.07
C ASN A 110 -6.76 -9.57 -38.91
N LEU A 111 -5.75 -9.99 -38.12
CA LEU A 111 -5.94 -10.88 -36.99
C LEU A 111 -5.97 -10.07 -35.69
N LEU A 112 -7.16 -9.97 -35.10
CA LEU A 112 -7.38 -9.37 -33.79
C LEU A 112 -7.36 -10.48 -32.74
N VAL A 113 -6.35 -10.45 -31.88
CA VAL A 113 -6.17 -11.42 -30.80
C VAL A 113 -6.51 -10.73 -29.49
N LYS A 114 -7.27 -11.40 -28.64
CA LYS A 114 -7.51 -10.97 -27.26
C LYS A 114 -6.49 -11.66 -26.36
N ARG A 115 -5.71 -10.88 -25.62
CA ARG A 115 -4.91 -11.39 -24.50
C ARG A 115 -5.82 -11.51 -23.28
N ASP A 116 -5.82 -12.68 -22.66
CA ASP A 116 -6.72 -13.08 -21.56
C ASP A 116 -6.00 -13.80 -20.42
N HIS A 117 -4.67 -13.65 -20.31
CA HIS A 117 -3.80 -14.29 -19.30
C HIS A 117 -2.90 -13.25 -18.60
N ASP A 118 -3.51 -12.33 -17.84
CA ASP A 118 -2.76 -11.28 -17.12
C ASP A 118 -3.55 -10.72 -15.92
N CYS A 119 -4.43 -11.55 -15.33
CA CYS A 119 -5.26 -11.12 -14.22
C CYS A 119 -4.38 -10.77 -13.01
N PHE A 120 -4.60 -9.56 -12.50
CA PHE A 120 -3.91 -9.04 -11.33
C PHE A 120 -4.88 -8.84 -10.18
N ARG A 121 -4.51 -9.30 -8.99
CA ARG A 121 -5.23 -9.01 -7.74
C ARG A 121 -4.26 -8.75 -6.61
N SER A 122 -4.51 -7.72 -5.83
CA SER A 122 -3.70 -7.38 -4.68
C SER A 122 -4.59 -6.88 -3.55
N TYR A 123 -4.29 -7.27 -2.32
CA TYR A 123 -4.97 -6.72 -1.17
C TYR A 123 -4.03 -6.59 0.02
N MET A 124 -4.38 -5.63 0.86
CA MET A 124 -3.68 -5.40 2.10
C MET A 124 -4.64 -5.06 3.21
N LEU A 125 -4.31 -5.52 4.42
CA LEU A 125 -4.91 -5.11 5.66
C LEU A 125 -3.81 -4.56 6.56
N LYS A 126 -4.04 -3.40 7.17
CA LYS A 126 -3.14 -2.77 8.13
C LYS A 126 -3.94 -2.34 9.36
N GLY A 127 -3.37 -2.55 10.54
CA GLY A 127 -3.89 -2.00 11.78
C GLY A 127 -2.79 -1.45 12.66
N LYS A 128 -3.17 -0.48 13.49
CA LYS A 128 -2.31 0.25 14.40
C LYS A 128 -3.02 0.43 15.74
N ILE A 129 -2.30 0.19 16.83
CA ILE A 129 -2.75 0.48 18.18
C ILE A 129 -1.65 1.28 18.85
N ALA A 130 -1.98 2.43 19.45
CA ALA A 130 -1.02 3.25 20.18
C ALA A 130 -1.58 3.69 21.54
N PHE A 131 -0.68 3.81 22.52
CA PHE A 131 -0.95 4.24 23.89
C PHE A 131 -0.05 5.41 24.26
N THR A 132 -0.63 6.51 24.76
CA THR A 132 0.08 7.78 25.03
C THR A 132 0.02 8.24 26.49
N LYS A 133 -0.70 7.52 27.36
CA LYS A 133 -0.89 7.88 28.79
C LYS A 133 -0.30 6.88 29.78
N LEU A 134 0.54 5.96 29.29
CA LEU A 134 1.24 5.02 30.16
C LEU A 134 2.43 5.72 30.83
N TRP A 135 3.29 4.95 31.49
CA TRP A 135 4.55 5.44 32.06
C TRP A 135 5.60 5.82 31.00
N PHE A 136 5.22 5.83 29.72
CA PHE A 136 5.99 6.22 28.55
C PHE A 136 5.23 7.28 27.74
N ASP A 137 5.97 8.05 26.95
CA ASP A 137 5.40 9.09 26.07
C ASP A 137 4.50 8.50 24.97
N GLU A 138 4.95 7.44 24.31
CA GLU A 138 4.15 6.71 23.33
C GLU A 138 4.66 5.27 23.15
N ILE A 139 3.75 4.31 23.09
CA ILE A 139 4.03 2.97 22.59
C ILE A 139 2.99 2.61 21.53
N SER A 140 3.46 2.21 20.35
CA SER A 140 2.60 1.81 19.24
C SER A 140 2.97 0.43 18.72
N THR A 141 1.97 -0.30 18.24
CA THR A 141 2.14 -1.57 17.54
C THR A 141 1.33 -1.53 16.26
N GLU A 142 1.97 -1.93 15.17
CA GLU A 142 1.37 -2.01 13.84
C GLU A 142 1.42 -3.45 13.35
N PHE A 143 0.35 -3.89 12.70
CA PHE A 143 0.26 -5.19 12.03
C PHE A 143 -0.19 -4.98 10.59
N GLY A 144 0.40 -5.74 9.68
CA GLY A 144 0.09 -5.68 8.26
C GLY A 144 0.04 -7.08 7.69
N TYR A 145 -0.96 -7.34 6.85
CA TYR A 145 -1.03 -8.53 6.02
C TYR A 145 -1.23 -8.09 4.57
N TYR A 146 -0.44 -8.67 3.69
CA TYR A 146 -0.43 -8.32 2.28
C TYR A 146 -0.38 -9.59 1.45
N ASN A 147 -1.16 -9.63 0.38
CA ASN A 147 -1.17 -10.75 -0.54
C ASN A 147 -1.40 -10.26 -1.97
N ARG A 148 -0.65 -10.87 -2.89
CA ARG A 148 -0.65 -10.54 -4.30
C ARG A 148 -0.81 -11.81 -5.11
N PHE A 149 -1.65 -11.73 -6.12
CA PHE A 149 -1.82 -12.72 -7.15
C PHE A 149 -1.61 -12.05 -8.51
N ASN A 150 -0.74 -12.65 -9.31
CA ASN A 150 -0.57 -12.28 -10.71
C ASN A 150 -0.61 -13.55 -11.55
N GLU A 151 -1.47 -13.56 -12.55
CA GLU A 151 -1.53 -14.62 -13.56
C GLU A 151 -0.43 -14.36 -14.61
N ILE A 152 0.33 -15.41 -14.97
CA ILE A 152 1.43 -15.37 -15.95
C ILE A 152 1.01 -16.13 -17.20
#